data_AF-A0A6B3HGC6-F1
#
_entry.id   AF-A0A6B3HGC6-F1
#
_cell.length_a   1.000
_cell.length_b   1.000
_cell.length_c   1.000
_cell.angle_alpha   90.00
_cell.angle_beta   90.00
_cell.angle_gamma   90.00
#
_symmetry.space_group_name_H-M   'P 1'
#
loop_
_entity.id
_entity.type
_entity.pdbx_description
1 polymer ?
#
loop_
_entity_poly.entity_id
_entity_poly.type
_entity_poly.pdbx_seq_one_letter_code
_entity_poly.pdbx_strand_id
1 'polypeptide(L)'
;SRIAEEMASLADHGTPAGYIPMLAGADPRRFGMAVAEPDGTVYGVGDWQQPFSTQSISKVFALALALSLDGEQIWRGVGREPSGNPFNSLVQLEYENGIPRNPFINAGALV
;
A
#
# COMPACT_ATOMS: atom_id res chain seq x y z
N SER A 1 -9.07 22.00 10.13
CA SER A 1 -9.82 20.90 10.78
C SER A 1 -8.95 20.41 11.91
N ARG A 2 -9.54 19.99 13.04
CA ARG A 2 -8.77 19.63 14.24
C ARG A 2 -7.62 18.65 13.96
N ILE A 3 -7.87 17.60 13.16
CA ILE A 3 -6.86 16.60 12.82
C ILE A 3 -5.70 17.19 12.00
N ALA A 4 -5.98 18.01 10.99
CA ALA A 4 -4.92 18.61 10.18
C ALA A 4 -4.06 19.61 10.98
N GLU A 5 -4.69 20.35 11.90
CA GLU A 5 -3.98 21.26 12.82
C GLU A 5 -3.11 20.49 13.82
N GLU A 6 -3.63 19.39 14.38
CA GLU A 6 -2.85 18.50 15.26
C GLU A 6 -1.64 17.91 14.52
N MET A 7 -1.80 17.45 13.27
CA MET A 7 -0.69 16.93 12.47
C MET A 7 0.36 17.98 12.10
N ALA A 8 -0.06 19.21 11.82
CA ALA A 8 0.87 20.31 11.54
C ALA A 8 1.68 20.74 12.78
N SER A 9 1.21 20.42 13.98
CA SER A 9 1.89 20.74 15.25
C SER A 9 2.93 19.71 15.70
N LEU A 10 2.95 18.52 15.08
CA LEU A 10 3.93 17.50 15.41
C LEU A 10 5.33 17.94 14.98
N ALA A 11 6.34 17.61 15.78
CA ALA A 11 7.74 17.91 15.46
C ALA A 11 8.44 16.75 14.74
N ASP A 12 7.93 15.52 14.89
CA ASP A 12 8.46 14.33 14.24
C ASP A 12 7.58 13.94 13.05
N HIS A 13 8.19 13.90 11.87
CA HIS A 13 7.54 13.55 10.60
C HIS A 13 8.23 12.36 9.90
N GLY A 14 9.20 11.72 10.56
CA GLY A 14 10.03 10.70 9.95
C GLY A 14 10.81 11.18 8.72
N THR A 15 11.26 10.23 7.91
CA THR A 15 12.08 10.49 6.72
C THR A 15 11.42 9.88 5.48
N PRO A 16 11.26 10.65 4.38
CA PRO A 16 10.81 10.11 3.11
C PRO A 16 11.69 8.95 2.61
N ALA A 17 11.11 8.06 1.82
CA ALA A 17 11.83 6.93 1.23
C ALA A 17 12.96 7.40 0.29
N GLY A 18 14.22 7.24 0.70
CA GLY A 18 15.38 7.73 -0.05
C GLY A 18 15.84 6.87 -1.22
N TYR A 19 15.36 5.62 -1.34
CA TYR A 19 15.81 4.67 -2.36
C TYR A 19 15.21 4.92 -3.76
N ILE A 20 14.16 5.75 -3.86
CA ILE A 20 13.60 6.22 -5.14
C ILE A 20 13.71 7.75 -5.17
N PRO A 21 14.44 8.36 -6.12
CA PRO A 21 14.66 9.80 -6.18
C PRO A 21 13.37 10.63 -6.17
N MET A 22 12.32 10.14 -6.85
CA MET A 22 11.00 10.78 -6.90
C MET A 22 10.32 10.85 -5.53
N LEU A 23 10.61 9.90 -4.63
CA LEU A 23 10.05 9.86 -3.27
C LEU A 23 10.90 10.66 -2.27
N ALA A 24 12.21 10.75 -2.51
CA ALA A 24 13.15 11.45 -1.64
C ALA A 24 12.87 12.97 -1.55
N GLY A 25 12.29 13.55 -2.59
CA GLY A 25 11.94 14.97 -2.64
C GLY A 25 10.58 15.35 -2.00
N ALA A 26 9.85 14.40 -1.43
CA ALA A 26 8.57 14.68 -0.78
C ALA A 26 8.78 15.53 0.49
N ASP A 27 7.97 16.57 0.69
CA ASP A 27 7.98 17.34 1.95
C ASP A 27 7.37 16.47 3.06
N PRO A 28 8.14 16.09 4.11
CA PRO A 28 7.67 15.20 5.16
C PRO A 28 6.54 15.82 6.01
N ARG A 29 6.35 17.14 5.94
CA ARG A 29 5.28 17.84 6.69
C ARG A 29 3.94 17.80 5.97
N ARG A 30 3.88 17.35 4.72
CA ARG A 30 2.63 17.26 3.98
C ARG A 30 1.73 16.20 4.60
N PHE A 31 0.48 16.56 4.78
CA PHE A 31 -0.55 15.68 5.34
C PHE A 31 -1.86 15.89 4.58
N GLY A 32 -2.48 14.80 4.15
CA GLY A 32 -3.79 14.80 3.52
C GLY A 32 -4.58 13.58 3.99
N MET A 33 -5.87 13.77 4.26
CA MET A 33 -6.78 12.69 4.64
C MET A 33 -8.14 12.92 3.97
N ALA A 34 -8.73 11.85 3.45
CA ALA A 34 -10.08 11.87 2.91
C ALA A 34 -10.90 10.67 3.42
N VAL A 35 -12.20 10.87 3.54
CA VAL A 35 -13.20 9.82 3.82
C VAL A 35 -14.25 9.90 2.72
N ALA A 36 -14.48 8.78 2.04
CA ALA A 36 -15.51 8.64 1.02
C ALA A 36 -16.65 7.77 1.55
N GLU A 37 -17.88 8.26 1.44
CA GLU A 37 -19.10 7.55 1.81
C GLU A 37 -19.66 6.75 0.62
N PRO A 38 -20.47 5.70 0.86
CA PRO A 38 -21.04 4.88 -0.22
C PRO A 38 -21.94 5.64 -1.21
N ASP A 39 -22.46 6.80 -0.83
CA ASP A 39 -23.28 7.68 -1.67
C ASP A 39 -22.45 8.59 -2.60
N GLY A 40 -21.12 8.53 -2.50
CA GLY A 40 -20.19 9.34 -3.29
C GLY A 40 -19.78 10.66 -2.61
N THR A 41 -20.28 10.97 -1.41
CA THR A 41 -19.82 12.12 -0.64
C THR A 41 -18.38 11.91 -0.18
N VAL A 42 -17.54 12.93 -0.36
CA VAL A 42 -16.14 12.90 0.05
C VAL A 42 -15.82 14.08 0.96
N TYR A 43 -15.32 13.78 2.15
CA TYR A 43 -14.80 14.77 3.10
C TYR A 43 -13.28 14.72 3.06
N GLY A 44 -12.64 15.86 2.86
CA GLY A 44 -11.18 15.96 2.77
C GLY A 44 -10.61 17.04 3.68
N VAL A 45 -9.41 16.80 4.22
CA VAL A 45 -8.65 17.75 5.05
C VAL A 45 -7.17 17.72 4.67
N GLY A 46 -6.48 18.86 4.86
CA GLY A 46 -5.09 19.00 4.43
C GLY A 46 -4.95 18.89 2.90
N ASP A 47 -3.84 18.33 2.44
CA ASP A 47 -3.48 18.19 1.02
C ASP A 47 -4.14 16.97 0.35
N TRP A 48 -5.40 16.65 0.69
CA TRP A 48 -6.07 15.41 0.27
C TRP A 48 -6.26 15.24 -1.24
N GLN A 49 -6.13 16.32 -2.02
CA GLN A 49 -6.22 16.28 -3.49
C GLN A 49 -4.85 16.21 -4.17
N GLN A 50 -3.75 16.26 -3.41
CA GLN A 50 -2.39 16.22 -3.97
C GLN A 50 -2.07 14.80 -4.48
N PRO A 51 -1.78 14.62 -5.78
CA PRO A 51 -1.40 13.31 -6.30
C PRO A 51 -0.06 12.83 -5.72
N PHE A 52 0.04 11.53 -5.47
CA PHE A 52 1.25 10.83 -5.07
C PHE A 52 1.28 9.40 -5.65
N SER A 53 2.44 8.75 -5.63
CA SER A 53 2.55 7.35 -6.09
C SER A 53 1.88 6.41 -5.09
N THR A 54 0.95 5.58 -5.56
CA THR A 54 0.22 4.61 -4.73
C THR A 54 1.11 3.50 -4.17
N GLN A 55 2.26 3.22 -4.80
CA GLN A 55 3.20 2.16 -4.37
C GLN A 55 2.46 0.83 -4.09
N SER A 56 2.77 0.11 -3.00
CA SER A 56 2.16 -1.18 -2.67
C SER A 56 0.64 -1.15 -2.45
N ILE A 57 -0.02 0.02 -2.33
CA ILE A 57 -1.49 0.11 -2.31
C ILE A 57 -2.08 -0.45 -3.61
N SER A 58 -1.35 -0.33 -4.73
CA SER A 58 -1.75 -0.88 -6.03
C SER A 58 -2.06 -2.39 -6.00
N LYS A 59 -1.46 -3.16 -5.08
CA LYS A 59 -1.64 -4.62 -4.97
C LYS A 59 -3.08 -5.02 -4.66
N VAL A 60 -3.82 -4.20 -3.89
CA VAL A 60 -5.24 -4.45 -3.60
C VAL A 60 -6.08 -4.37 -4.88
N PHE A 61 -5.82 -3.36 -5.70
CA PHE A 61 -6.53 -3.17 -6.97
C PHE A 61 -6.15 -4.23 -8.01
N ALA A 62 -4.87 -4.59 -8.08
CA ALA A 62 -4.40 -5.67 -8.94
C ALA A 62 -5.05 -7.02 -8.57
N LEU A 63 -5.12 -7.34 -7.27
CA LEU A 63 -5.80 -8.55 -6.80
C LEU A 63 -7.30 -8.54 -7.13
N ALA A 64 -8.00 -7.42 -6.90
CA ALA A 64 -9.41 -7.31 -7.22
C ALA A 64 -9.68 -7.53 -8.73
N LEU A 65 -8.82 -6.97 -9.59
CA LEU A 65 -8.88 -7.19 -11.02
C LEU A 65 -8.64 -8.65 -11.39
N ALA A 66 -7.59 -9.28 -10.85
CA ALA A 66 -7.28 -10.69 -11.13
C ALA A 66 -8.43 -11.62 -10.70
N LEU A 67 -9.02 -11.40 -9.52
CA LEU A 67 -10.20 -12.14 -9.05
C LEU A 67 -11.42 -11.94 -9.96
N SER A 68 -11.59 -10.73 -10.51
CA SER A 68 -12.70 -10.46 -11.44
C SER A 68 -12.56 -11.17 -12.79
N LEU A 69 -11.33 -11.45 -13.22
CA LEU A 69 -11.01 -12.07 -14.50
C LEU A 69 -10.91 -13.60 -14.40
N ASP A 70 -10.16 -14.10 -13.42
CA ASP A 70 -9.77 -15.51 -13.31
C ASP A 70 -10.41 -16.23 -12.10
N GLY A 71 -11.22 -15.51 -11.31
CA GLY A 71 -11.87 -16.04 -10.12
C GLY A 71 -10.86 -16.62 -9.14
N GLU A 72 -11.14 -17.82 -8.63
CA GLU A 72 -10.32 -18.48 -7.62
C GLU A 72 -9.04 -19.15 -8.18
N GLN A 73 -8.76 -19.05 -9.48
CA GLN A 73 -7.61 -19.73 -10.09
C GLN A 73 -6.26 -19.15 -9.66
N ILE A 74 -6.21 -17.85 -9.35
CA ILE A 74 -5.02 -17.16 -8.83
C ILE A 74 -4.44 -17.87 -7.60
N TRP A 75 -5.29 -18.52 -6.80
CA TRP A 75 -4.90 -19.20 -5.56
C TRP A 75 -4.10 -20.50 -5.77
N ARG A 76 -3.90 -20.92 -7.02
CA ARG A 76 -2.93 -21.97 -7.38
C ARG A 76 -1.50 -21.45 -7.38
N GLY A 77 -1.32 -20.15 -7.65
CA GLY A 77 0.00 -19.51 -7.75
C GLY A 77 0.40 -18.69 -6.53
N VAL A 78 -0.56 -18.32 -5.67
CA VAL A 78 -0.31 -17.52 -4.46
C VAL A 78 -1.25 -17.95 -3.32
N GLY A 79 -0.74 -17.92 -2.09
CA GLY A 79 -1.52 -18.24 -0.89
C GLY A 79 -2.42 -17.10 -0.39
N ARG A 80 -2.97 -17.28 0.81
CA ARG A 80 -3.81 -16.29 1.52
C ARG A 80 -3.36 -16.01 2.96
N GLU A 81 -2.21 -16.55 3.36
CA GLU A 81 -1.76 -16.53 4.74
C GLU A 81 -1.00 -15.24 5.08
N PRO A 82 -1.14 -14.69 6.30
CA PRO A 82 -0.33 -13.56 6.73
C PRO A 82 1.15 -13.95 6.73
N SER A 83 2.02 -13.01 6.35
CA SER A 83 3.47 -13.17 6.50
C SER A 83 3.92 -12.60 7.83
N GLY A 84 4.50 -13.45 8.70
CA GLY A 84 5.13 -13.00 9.94
C GLY A 84 6.51 -12.34 9.76
N ASN A 85 7.05 -12.38 8.54
CA ASN A 85 8.36 -11.81 8.18
C ASN A 85 8.21 -10.57 7.28
N PRO A 86 9.28 -9.77 7.10
CA PRO A 86 9.28 -8.63 6.19
C PRO A 86 8.81 -9.01 4.77
N PHE A 87 8.10 -8.10 4.12
CA PHE A 87 7.46 -8.30 2.80
C PHE A 87 8.42 -8.67 1.64
N ASN A 88 9.73 -8.55 1.86
CA ASN A 88 10.80 -8.83 0.90
C ASN A 88 11.67 -10.05 1.29
N SER A 89 11.20 -10.92 2.18
CA SER A 89 11.97 -12.08 2.62
C SER A 89 12.05 -13.17 1.55
N LEU A 90 13.17 -13.24 0.81
CA LEU A 90 13.47 -14.30 -0.16
C LEU A 90 13.55 -15.69 0.49
N VAL A 91 14.08 -15.73 1.72
CA VAL A 91 14.19 -16.96 2.52
C VAL A 91 12.83 -17.60 2.72
N GLN A 92 11.79 -16.81 2.95
CA GLN A 92 10.43 -17.31 3.13
C GLN A 92 9.85 -17.94 1.84
N LEU A 93 10.15 -17.35 0.68
CA LEU A 93 9.71 -17.89 -0.61
C LEU A 93 10.36 -19.25 -0.91
N GLU A 94 11.65 -19.40 -0.57
CA GLU A 94 12.37 -20.68 -0.69
C GLU A 94 11.74 -21.75 0.22
N TYR A 95 11.41 -21.40 1.47
CA TYR A 95 10.71 -22.30 2.39
C TYR A 95 9.30 -22.70 1.92
N GLU A 96 8.65 -21.87 1.11
CA GLU A 96 7.32 -22.12 0.55
C GLU A 96 7.36 -22.74 -0.85
N ASN A 97 8.51 -23.31 -1.23
CA ASN A 97 8.72 -23.96 -2.53
C ASN A 97 8.40 -23.06 -3.73
N GLY A 98 8.63 -21.75 -3.59
CA GLY A 98 8.40 -20.77 -4.66
C GLY A 98 6.96 -20.25 -4.78
N ILE A 99 6.02 -20.70 -3.93
CA ILE A 99 4.65 -20.17 -3.90
C ILE A 99 4.58 -19.05 -2.84
N PRO A 100 4.32 -17.79 -3.22
CA PRO A 100 4.28 -16.71 -2.24
C PRO A 100 3.08 -16.83 -1.29
N ARG A 101 3.24 -16.50 0.00
CA ARG A 101 2.15 -16.56 1.00
C ARG A 101 0.87 -15.83 0.67
N ASN A 102 0.97 -14.65 0.07
CA ASN A 102 -0.16 -13.76 -0.17
C ASN A 102 0.16 -12.73 -1.27
N PRO A 103 -0.85 -12.15 -1.91
CA PRO A 103 -0.67 -11.17 -2.99
C PRO A 103 -0.15 -9.80 -2.52
N PHE A 104 -0.01 -9.56 -1.21
CA PHE A 104 0.41 -8.26 -0.66
C PHE A 104 1.92 -8.13 -0.45
N ILE A 105 2.65 -9.25 -0.46
CA ILE A 105 4.11 -9.25 -0.56
C ILE A 105 4.58 -9.08 -2.00
N ASN A 106 5.83 -8.64 -2.21
CA ASN A 106 6.32 -8.34 -3.55
C ASN A 106 6.30 -9.56 -4.49
N ALA A 107 6.69 -10.73 -4.00
CA ALA A 107 6.67 -11.95 -4.80
C ALA A 107 5.23 -12.34 -5.21
N GLY A 108 4.26 -12.22 -4.31
CA GLY A 108 2.86 -12.54 -4.59
C GLY A 108 2.16 -11.56 -5.52
N ALA A 109 2.57 -10.29 -5.52
CA ALA A 109 2.05 -9.28 -6.44
C ALA A 109 2.56 -9.45 -7.89
N LEU A 110 3.56 -10.30 -8.12
CA LEU A 110 4.15 -10.56 -9.43
C LEU A 110 3.67 -11.85 -10.09
N VAL A 111 2.90 -12.68 -9.36
CA VAL A 111 2.27 -13.92 -9.87
C VAL A 111 1.03 -13.57 -10.68
#